data_AF-A0AA96RG90-F1
#
_entry.id   AF-A0AA96RG90-F1
#
_cell.length_a   1.000
_cell.length_b   1.000
_cell.length_c   1.000
_cell.angle_alpha   90.00
_cell.angle_beta   90.00
_cell.angle_gamma   90.00
#
_symmetry.space_group_name_H-M   'P 1'
#
loop_
_entity.id
_entity.type
_entity.pdbx_description
1 polymer ?
#
loop_
_entity_poly.entity_id
_entity_poly.type
_entity_poly.pdbx_seq_one_letter_code
_entity_poly.pdbx_strand_id
1 'polypeptide(L)' 'MKKNHNCTDADLQNFIDFKQEVEVWIAGELDGVGEVIGYTENTVKMKDGLYLRGNCYFKVKNC' A
#
# COMPACT_ATOMS: atom_id res chain seq x y z
N MET A 1 -11.30 16.94 -8.26
CA MET A 1 -10.75 15.57 -8.35
C MET A 1 -9.70 15.43 -7.26
N LYS A 2 -9.92 14.56 -6.26
CA LYS A 2 -8.92 14.31 -5.20
C LYS A 2 -7.68 13.75 -5.89
N LYS A 3 -6.50 14.34 -5.64
CA LYS A 3 -5.23 13.81 -6.14
C LYS A 3 -5.10 12.40 -5.57
N ASN A 4 -5.10 11.37 -6.44
CA ASN A 4 -4.61 10.06 -6.08
C ASN A 4 -3.14 10.26 -5.70
N HIS A 5 -2.87 10.29 -4.39
CA HIS A 5 -1.49 10.28 -3.91
C HIS A 5 -0.98 8.87 -4.19
N ASN A 6 -0.42 8.67 -5.38
CA ASN A 6 0.24 7.43 -5.74
C ASN A 6 1.41 7.26 -4.77
N CYS A 7 1.30 6.28 -3.89
CA CYS A 7 2.33 5.91 -2.93
C CYS A 7 3.65 5.70 -3.69
N THR A 8 4.70 6.44 -3.33
CA THR A 8 5.99 6.42 -4.02
C THR A 8 6.81 5.20 -3.64
N ASP A 9 7.88 4.91 -4.37
CA ASP A 9 8.79 3.82 -4.02
C ASP A 9 9.41 4.05 -2.63
N ALA A 10 9.72 5.32 -2.30
CA ALA A 10 10.24 5.69 -0.99
C ALA A 10 9.22 5.40 0.13
N ASP A 11 7.93 5.66 -0.11
CA ASP A 11 6.88 5.34 0.87
C ASP A 11 6.76 3.82 1.08
N LEU A 12 6.75 3.05 0.00
CA LEU A 12 6.67 1.58 0.07
C LEU A 12 7.90 0.97 0.75
N GLN A 13 9.09 1.50 0.47
CA GLN A 13 10.32 1.08 1.14
C GLN A 13 10.28 1.40 2.64
N ASN A 14 9.79 2.59 3.02
CA ASN A 14 9.61 2.95 4.42
C ASN A 14 8.65 1.97 5.13
N PHE A 15 7.53 1.59 4.49
CA PHE A 15 6.60 0.62 5.08
C PHE A 15 7.27 -0.73 5.38
N ILE A 16 8.16 -1.17 4.50
CA ILE A 16 8.95 -2.41 4.67
C ILE A 16 9.96 -2.25 5.81
N ASP A 17 10.77 -1.20 5.77
CA ASP A 17 11.88 -0.99 6.72
C ASP A 17 11.39 -0.85 8.16
N PHE A 18 10.26 -0.16 8.35
CA PHE A 18 9.65 0.05 9.66
C PHE A 18 8.61 -1.01 10.04
N LYS A 19 8.37 -2.01 9.17
CA LYS A 19 7.34 -3.05 9.35
C LYS A 19 5.98 -2.46 9.73
N GLN A 20 5.58 -1.41 9.03
CA GLN A 20 4.33 -0.70 9.32
C GLN A 20 3.13 -1.50 8.82
N GLU A 21 2.06 -1.50 9.61
CA GLU A 21 0.76 -1.99 9.17
C GLU A 21 0.10 -0.93 8.29
N VAL A 22 -0.30 -1.33 7.07
CA VAL A 22 -0.79 -0.44 6.02
C VAL A 22 -2.18 -0.90 5.59
N GLU A 23 -3.09 0.04 5.43
CA GLU A 23 -4.40 -0.17 4.82
C GLU A 23 -4.30 -0.09 3.30
N VAL A 24 -4.93 -1.03 2.60
CA VAL A 24 -5.09 -1.04 1.15
C VAL A 24 -6.52 -0.69 0.82
N TRP A 25 -6.68 0.35 0.01
CA TRP A 25 -7.97 0.84 -0.45
C TRP A 25 -8.09 0.68 -1.95
N ILE A 26 -9.18 0.07 -2.41
CA ILE A 26 -9.50 -0.13 -3.83
C ILE A 26 -10.85 0.53 -4.10
N ALA A 27 -10.91 1.40 -5.11
CA ALA A 27 -12.12 2.14 -5.48
C ALA A 27 -12.81 2.92 -4.31
N GLY A 28 -12.05 3.27 -3.27
CA GLY A 28 -12.55 3.98 -2.09
C GLY A 28 -13.06 3.08 -0.96
N GLU A 29 -13.01 1.76 -1.13
CA GLU A 29 -13.34 0.78 -0.09
C GLU A 29 -12.07 0.16 0.49
N LEU A 30 -12.10 -0.14 1.78
CA LEU A 30 -11.01 -0.84 2.45
C LEU A 30 -11.04 -2.30 2.02
N ASP A 31 -10.00 -2.74 1.31
CA ASP A 31 -9.89 -4.12 0.84
C ASP A 31 -9.13 -4.98 1.86
N GLY A 32 -8.05 -4.43 2.44
CA GLY A 32 -7.22 -5.18 3.37
C GLY A 32 -6.33 -4.31 4.24
N VAL A 33 -5.76 -4.93 5.28
CA VAL A 33 -4.77 -4.31 6.16
C VAL A 33 -3.64 -5.32 6.39
N GLY A 34 -2.39 -4.88 6.31
CA GLY A 34 -1.25 -5.73 6.62
C GLY A 34 0.10 -5.08 6.36
N GLU A 35 1.16 -5.88 6.46
CA GLU A 35 2.53 -5.42 6.20
C GLU A 35 2.89 -5.55 4.73
N VAL A 36 3.54 -4.52 4.18
CA VAL A 36 4.19 -4.60 2.86
C VAL A 36 5.49 -5.37 3.02
N ILE A 37 5.72 -6.35 2.14
CA ILE A 37 6.92 -7.20 2.14
C ILE A 37 7.74 -7.08 0.86
N GLY A 38 7.25 -6.34 -0.13
CA GLY A 38 7.96 -6.06 -1.37
C GLY A 38 7.10 -5.31 -2.37
N TYR A 39 7.72 -4.70 -3.37
CA TYR A 39 7.02 -4.01 -4.44
C TYR A 39 7.82 -4.07 -5.75
N THR A 40 7.12 -3.82 -6.84
CA THR A 40 7.70 -3.59 -8.17
C THR A 40 7.13 -2.29 -8.74
N GLU A 41 7.48 -1.94 -9.97
CA GLU A 41 6.87 -0.83 -10.69
C GLU A 41 5.33 -0.94 -10.73
N ASN A 42 4.79 -2.17 -10.85
CA ASN A 42 3.37 -2.41 -11.11
C ASN A 42 2.60 -3.04 -9.95
N THR A 43 3.29 -3.66 -8.99
CA THR A 43 2.65 -4.45 -7.92
C THR A 43 3.19 -4.13 -6.56
N VAL A 44 2.35 -4.30 -5.53
CA VAL A 44 2.74 -4.26 -4.12
C VAL A 44 2.37 -5.59 -3.50
N LYS A 45 3.36 -6.27 -2.92
CA LYS A 45 3.18 -7.54 -2.22
C LYS A 45 3.06 -7.27 -0.73
N MET A 46 1.99 -7.76 -0.15
CA MET A 46 1.76 -7.76 1.28
C MET A 46 1.85 -9.18 1.82
N LYS A 47 1.98 -9.31 3.14
CA LYS A 47 2.08 -10.62 3.79
C LYS A 47 0.94 -11.57 3.40
N ASP A 48 -0.27 -11.03 3.26
CA ASP A 48 -1.49 -11.80 3.00
C ASP A 48 -2.12 -11.51 1.62
N GLY A 49 -1.41 -10.83 0.70
CA GLY A 49 -1.99 -10.46 -0.59
C GLY A 49 -1.03 -9.86 -1.61
N LEU A 50 -1.50 -9.69 -2.84
CA LEU A 50 -0.77 -9.05 -3.95
C LEU A 50 -1.70 -8.07 -4.66
N TYR A 51 -1.25 -6.83 -4.81
CA TYR A 51 -2.06 -5.72 -5.27
C TYR A 51 -1.47 -5.05 -6.50
N LEU A 52 -2.33 -4.61 -7.43
CA LEU A 52 -1.94 -3.77 -8.56
C LEU A 52 -1.78 -2.33 -8.07
N ARG A 53 -0.55 -1.83 -8.10
CA ARG A 53 -0.19 -0.53 -7.51
C ARG A 53 -1.01 0.63 -8.08
N GLY A 54 -1.23 0.62 -9.41
CA GLY A 54 -1.99 1.68 -10.09
C GLY A 54 -3.48 1.75 -9.71
N ASN A 55 -4.02 0.70 -9.08
CA ASN A 55 -5.43 0.63 -8.68
C ASN A 55 -5.65 0.79 -7.17
N CYS A 56 -4.56 0.94 -6.40
CA CYS A 56 -4.61 0.91 -4.95
C CYS A 56 -4.15 2.24 -4.36
N TYR A 57 -4.75 2.58 -3.23
CA TYR A 57 -4.24 3.61 -2.33
C TYR A 57 -3.76 2.94 -1.04
N PHE A 58 -2.55 3.29 -0.62
CA PHE A 58 -1.91 2.76 0.58
C PHE A 58 -1.80 3.85 1.62
N LYS A 59 -2.14 3.51 2.86
CA LYS A 59 -2.08 4.45 3.99
C LYS A 59 -1.62 3.72 5.24
N VAL A 60 -0.67 4.31 5.98
CA VAL A 60 -0.28 3.79 7.29
C VAL A 60 -1.52 3.74 8.19
N LYS A 61 -1.75 2.58 8.80
CA LYS A 61 -2.82 2.40 9.78
C LYS A 61 -2.45 3.21 11.02
N ASN A 62 -3.21 4.25 11.31
CA ASN A 62 -3.07 4.98 12.57
C ASN A 62 -3.82 4.21 13.64
N CYS A 63 -3.12 3.82 14.72
CA CYS A 63 -3.72 3.30 15.94
C CYS A 63 -4.67 4.32 16.59
#